data_AF-A0A139XQ46-F1
#
_entry.id   AF-A0A139XQ46-F1
#
_cell.length_a   1.000
_cell.length_b   1.000
_cell.length_c   1.000
_cell.angle_alpha   90.00
_cell.angle_beta   90.00
_cell.angle_gamma   90.00
#
_symmetry.space_group_name_H-M   'P 1'
#
loop_
_entity.id
_entity.type
_entity.pdbx_description
1 polymer ?
#
loop_
_entity_poly.entity_id
_entity_poly.type
_entity_poly.pdbx_seq_one_letter_code
_entity_poly.pdbx_strand_id
1 'polypeptide(L)'
;SHFWAIGQTLLSRFWSLFSPQVYHACVKKNGEIVMASGAILSAVNLFKSGVGPKAQIEKLGLPFVLDVPQLGQRFSDRIVVPVGVFLTQRQQQTFSKPRISDVIGFKAFGPDCSDFKIGAHSLKCTQVIVETMYGPHAMDGPIYAARALVPPHLRNTRLVEAIFQVFSRCTQLSKKERLLQPVCFLLRRAIDCASRTAVQFSFISEPKSRGSVSLERDGTVKVEANYLDDPQDFFDAVRGVQTAIERVNGDAFRGLIDSVGRTACPVMLLDGFLQIVTRLLQETSSPSLTPAHLEQ
;
A
#
# COMPACT_ATOMS: atom_id res chain seq x y z
N SER A 1 -21.29 -6.27 -19.02
CA SER A 1 -20.13 -5.51 -18.51
C SER A 1 -19.17 -5.03 -19.59
N HIS A 2 -19.09 -5.64 -20.79
CA HIS A 2 -18.18 -5.19 -21.87
C HIS A 2 -18.59 -3.88 -22.58
N PHE A 3 -19.87 -3.50 -22.55
CA PHE A 3 -20.34 -2.26 -23.21
C PHE A 3 -19.98 -0.96 -22.46
N TRP A 4 -19.75 -1.02 -21.14
CA TRP A 4 -19.40 0.16 -20.34
C TRP A 4 -17.92 0.55 -20.45
N ALA A 5 -17.02 -0.44 -20.61
CA ALA A 5 -15.59 -0.20 -20.77
C ALA A 5 -15.24 0.43 -22.13
N ILE A 6 -15.93 0.00 -23.20
CA ILE A 6 -15.79 0.58 -24.55
C ILE A 6 -16.35 2.01 -24.59
N GLY A 7 -17.46 2.27 -23.87
CA GLY A 7 -18.04 3.60 -23.73
C GLY A 7 -17.10 4.62 -23.08
N GLN A 8 -16.37 4.24 -22.02
CA GLN A 8 -15.39 5.12 -21.38
C GLN A 8 -14.15 5.40 -22.24
N THR A 9 -13.72 4.44 -23.07
CA THR A 9 -12.57 4.63 -23.98
C THR A 9 -12.93 5.47 -25.21
N LEU A 10 -14.16 5.33 -25.73
CA LEU A 10 -14.68 6.19 -26.79
C LEU A 10 -14.98 7.61 -26.29
N LEU A 11 -15.58 7.77 -25.10
CA LEU A 11 -15.86 9.08 -24.49
C LEU A 11 -14.59 9.83 -24.06
N SER A 12 -13.56 9.14 -23.56
CA SER A 12 -12.26 9.78 -23.26
C SER A 12 -11.53 10.23 -24.53
N ARG A 13 -11.59 9.44 -25.62
CA ARG A 13 -11.16 9.88 -26.95
C ARG A 13 -11.99 11.05 -27.48
N PHE A 14 -13.29 11.08 -27.23
CA PHE A 14 -14.15 12.20 -27.59
C PHE A 14 -13.84 13.46 -26.77
N TRP A 15 -13.48 13.32 -25.48
CA TRP A 15 -13.05 14.44 -24.65
C TRP A 15 -11.69 15.01 -25.05
N SER A 16 -10.82 14.21 -25.67
CA SER A 16 -9.55 14.70 -26.23
C SER A 16 -9.70 15.65 -27.43
N LEU A 17 -10.91 15.74 -28.01
CA LEU A 17 -11.26 16.69 -29.08
C LEU A 17 -11.76 18.03 -28.56
N PHE A 18 -12.14 18.14 -27.27
CA PHE A 18 -12.59 19.41 -26.69
C PHE A 18 -11.42 20.12 -26.04
N SER A 19 -11.27 21.42 -26.34
CA SER A 19 -10.33 22.27 -25.63
C SER A 19 -10.54 22.15 -24.12
N PRO A 20 -9.47 22.05 -23.32
CA PRO A 20 -9.59 21.92 -21.86
C PRO A 20 -10.47 23.06 -21.31
N GLN A 21 -11.40 22.73 -20.41
CA GLN A 21 -12.21 23.76 -19.75
C GLN A 21 -11.29 24.65 -18.92
N VAL A 22 -11.21 25.92 -19.30
CA VAL A 22 -10.45 26.94 -18.59
C VAL A 22 -11.36 27.61 -17.57
N TYR A 23 -10.96 27.59 -16.31
CA TYR A 23 -11.62 28.34 -15.25
C TYR A 23 -10.79 29.58 -14.94
N HIS A 24 -11.45 30.73 -14.85
CA HIS A 24 -10.82 32.00 -14.49
C HIS A 24 -11.15 32.35 -13.04
N ALA A 25 -10.12 32.66 -12.26
CA ALA A 25 -10.25 33.26 -10.93
C ALA A 25 -9.77 34.72 -10.99
N CYS A 26 -10.65 35.66 -10.64
CA CYS A 26 -10.31 37.08 -10.57
C CYS A 26 -9.97 37.47 -9.13
N VAL A 27 -8.84 38.18 -8.94
CA VAL A 27 -8.47 38.76 -7.65
C VAL A 27 -8.61 40.28 -7.69
N LYS A 28 -8.88 40.90 -6.53
CA LYS A 28 -8.91 42.36 -6.39
C LYS A 28 -7.51 42.94 -6.60
N LYS A 29 -7.41 44.27 -6.76
CA LYS A 29 -6.13 44.98 -6.71
C LYS A 29 -5.42 44.63 -5.39
N ASN A 30 -4.16 44.18 -5.47
CA ASN A 30 -3.36 43.65 -4.36
C ASN A 30 -3.90 42.36 -3.72
N GLY A 31 -4.76 41.61 -4.42
CA GLY A 31 -5.16 40.25 -4.01
C GLY A 31 -4.12 39.21 -4.45
N GLU A 32 -4.10 38.10 -3.74
CA GLU A 32 -3.15 36.99 -3.97
C GLU A 32 -3.89 35.66 -4.15
N ILE A 33 -3.27 34.72 -4.85
CA ILE A 33 -3.74 33.33 -4.99
C ILE A 33 -2.74 32.43 -4.26
N VAL A 34 -3.21 31.72 -3.23
CA VAL A 34 -2.40 30.76 -2.47
C VAL A 34 -2.79 29.34 -2.90
N MET A 35 -1.80 28.55 -3.31
CA MET A 35 -2.02 27.16 -3.69
C MET A 35 -1.68 26.21 -2.53
N ALA A 36 -2.71 25.60 -1.94
CA ALA A 36 -2.58 24.74 -0.76
C ALA A 36 -3.09 23.30 -1.01
N SER A 37 -3.02 22.81 -2.25
CA SER A 37 -3.46 21.47 -2.63
C SER A 37 -2.47 20.34 -2.29
N GLY A 38 -1.39 20.64 -1.56
CA GLY A 38 -0.37 19.66 -1.15
C GLY A 38 0.67 19.33 -2.22
N ALA A 39 1.68 18.53 -1.85
CA ALA A 39 2.89 18.31 -2.65
C ALA A 39 2.64 17.77 -4.08
N ILE A 40 1.61 16.93 -4.26
CA ILE A 40 1.28 16.33 -5.56
C ILE A 40 0.35 17.26 -6.34
N LEU A 41 -0.81 17.59 -5.78
CA LEU A 41 -1.86 18.27 -6.53
C LEU A 41 -1.55 19.74 -6.80
N SER A 42 -0.72 20.40 -6.00
CA SER A 42 -0.22 21.74 -6.33
C SER A 42 0.62 21.73 -7.61
N ALA A 43 1.51 20.76 -7.77
CA ALA A 43 2.27 20.61 -9.02
C ALA A 43 1.34 20.34 -10.22
N VAL A 44 0.35 19.45 -10.04
CA VAL A 44 -0.66 19.14 -11.07
C VAL A 44 -1.47 20.37 -11.48
N ASN A 45 -1.90 21.18 -10.53
CA ASN A 45 -2.65 22.40 -10.81
C ASN A 45 -1.80 23.42 -11.59
N LEU A 46 -0.53 23.60 -11.22
CA LEU A 46 0.40 24.45 -11.96
C LEU A 46 0.64 23.94 -13.38
N PHE A 47 0.83 22.64 -13.57
CA PHE A 47 0.95 22.06 -14.92
C PHE A 47 -0.29 22.36 -15.78
N LYS A 48 -1.49 22.20 -15.20
CA LYS A 48 -2.76 22.53 -15.86
C LYS A 48 -2.92 24.02 -16.17
N SER A 49 -2.25 24.88 -15.41
CA SER A 49 -2.19 26.33 -15.64
C SER A 49 -1.04 26.77 -16.56
N GLY A 50 -0.34 25.83 -17.22
CA GLY A 50 0.73 26.16 -18.15
C GLY A 50 2.06 26.53 -17.48
N VAL A 51 2.23 26.22 -16.20
CA VAL A 51 3.44 26.47 -15.41
C VAL A 51 4.15 25.15 -15.13
N GLY A 52 5.42 25.03 -15.51
CA GLY A 52 6.21 23.82 -15.29
C GLY A 52 7.33 23.64 -16.32
N PRO A 53 7.99 22.48 -16.36
CA PRO A 53 9.04 22.21 -17.34
C PRO A 53 8.48 22.32 -18.75
N LYS A 54 9.12 23.13 -19.60
CA LYS A 54 8.65 23.40 -20.98
C LYS A 54 8.22 22.15 -21.76
N ALA A 55 9.07 21.13 -21.79
CA ALA A 55 8.78 19.86 -22.50
C ALA A 55 7.52 19.14 -21.97
N GLN A 56 7.26 19.23 -20.67
CA GLN A 56 6.07 18.64 -20.05
C GLN A 56 4.80 19.43 -20.43
N ILE A 57 4.85 20.76 -20.40
CA ILE A 57 3.69 21.60 -20.78
C ILE A 57 3.37 21.47 -22.27
N GLU A 58 4.40 21.41 -23.12
CA GLU A 58 4.25 21.15 -24.56
C GLU A 58 3.58 19.79 -24.82
N LYS A 59 3.99 18.73 -24.10
CA LYS A 59 3.37 17.39 -24.20
C LYS A 59 1.88 17.39 -23.82
N LEU A 60 1.48 18.25 -22.87
CA LEU A 60 0.08 18.40 -22.47
C LEU A 60 -0.76 19.15 -23.51
N GLY A 61 -0.14 19.90 -24.42
CA GLY A 61 -0.84 20.74 -25.39
C GLY A 61 -1.54 21.95 -24.76
N LEU A 62 -1.00 22.46 -23.64
CA LEU A 62 -1.55 23.60 -22.91
C LEU A 62 -0.85 24.90 -23.31
N PRO A 63 -1.51 26.07 -23.18
CA PRO A 63 -0.83 27.36 -23.30
C PRO A 63 0.32 27.44 -22.32
N PHE A 64 1.52 27.73 -22.82
CA PHE A 64 2.70 27.87 -22.00
C PHE A 64 2.71 29.25 -21.33
N VAL A 65 2.82 29.26 -20.00
CA VAL A 65 2.80 30.49 -19.18
C VAL A 65 4.19 30.78 -18.59
N LEU A 66 4.83 29.78 -17.97
CA LEU A 66 6.12 29.96 -17.30
C LEU A 66 6.93 28.66 -17.26
N ASP A 67 8.22 28.73 -17.61
CA ASP A 67 9.15 27.61 -17.46
C ASP A 67 9.55 27.49 -15.98
N VAL A 68 9.27 26.34 -15.39
CA VAL A 68 9.76 25.99 -14.04
C VAL A 68 10.30 24.57 -14.09
N PRO A 69 11.57 24.36 -14.48
CA PRO A 69 12.14 23.03 -14.69
C PRO A 69 12.12 22.13 -13.44
N GLN A 70 12.15 22.73 -12.24
CA GLN A 70 12.15 22.00 -10.98
C GLN A 70 10.73 21.65 -10.48
N LEU A 71 9.67 22.14 -11.13
CA LEU A 71 8.31 21.86 -10.69
C LEU A 71 7.98 20.37 -10.87
N GLY A 72 7.44 19.76 -9.82
CA GLY A 72 7.18 18.31 -9.77
C GLY A 72 8.44 17.46 -9.60
N GLN A 73 9.64 18.05 -9.50
CA GLN A 73 10.87 17.31 -9.26
C GLN A 73 11.17 17.20 -7.76
N ARG A 74 12.11 16.30 -7.42
CA ARG A 74 12.59 16.09 -6.05
C ARG A 74 11.47 15.71 -5.07
N PHE A 75 10.49 14.94 -5.52
CA PHE A 75 9.47 14.37 -4.64
C PHE A 75 10.17 13.52 -3.56
N SER A 76 9.72 13.65 -2.33
CA SER A 76 10.28 12.95 -1.17
C SER A 76 9.13 12.49 -0.30
N ASP A 77 9.15 11.23 0.10
CA ASP A 77 8.19 10.64 1.01
C ASP A 77 8.88 9.59 1.87
N ARG A 78 8.37 9.36 3.08
CA ARG A 78 8.92 8.41 4.03
C ARG A 78 8.30 7.05 3.75
N ILE A 79 9.09 6.15 3.18
CA ILE A 79 8.66 4.75 3.06
C ILE A 79 8.46 4.14 4.44
N VAL A 80 7.31 3.51 4.62
CA VAL A 80 6.95 2.74 5.81
C VAL A 80 7.13 1.26 5.48
N VAL A 81 7.93 0.55 6.27
CA VAL A 81 8.16 -0.89 6.12
C VAL A 81 7.55 -1.62 7.32
N PRO A 82 6.37 -2.25 7.15
CA PRO A 82 5.66 -2.91 8.24
C PRO A 82 6.13 -4.35 8.45
N VAL A 83 6.31 -4.74 9.71
CA VAL A 83 6.43 -6.11 10.18
C VAL A 83 5.18 -6.43 11.01
N GLY A 84 4.27 -7.16 10.39
CA GLY A 84 3.01 -7.58 11.00
C GLY A 84 3.14 -8.90 11.75
N VAL A 85 2.49 -8.98 12.91
CA VAL A 85 2.35 -10.19 13.73
C VAL A 85 0.90 -10.39 14.11
N PHE A 86 0.56 -11.62 14.52
CA PHE A 86 -0.76 -11.95 15.02
C PHE A 86 -0.74 -12.03 16.53
N LEU A 87 -1.64 -11.31 17.19
CA LEU A 87 -1.82 -11.32 18.63
C LEU A 87 -2.58 -12.57 19.08
N THR A 88 -2.25 -13.08 20.27
CA THR A 88 -3.04 -14.15 20.89
C THR A 88 -4.48 -13.70 21.12
N GLN A 89 -5.41 -14.66 21.19
CA GLN A 89 -6.82 -14.35 21.46
C GLN A 89 -7.02 -13.57 22.76
N ARG A 90 -6.21 -13.85 23.79
CA ARG A 90 -6.20 -13.11 25.06
C ARG A 90 -5.83 -11.64 24.84
N GLN A 91 -4.76 -11.37 24.09
CA GLN A 91 -4.32 -10.00 23.82
C GLN A 91 -5.29 -9.23 22.92
N GLN A 92 -5.98 -9.89 21.99
CA GLN A 92 -7.00 -9.24 21.17
C GLN A 92 -8.13 -8.62 22.02
N GLN A 93 -8.53 -9.27 23.12
CA GLN A 93 -9.59 -8.74 23.99
C GLN A 93 -9.15 -7.42 24.64
N THR A 94 -7.88 -7.34 25.04
CA THR A 94 -7.25 -6.13 25.58
C THR A 94 -7.11 -5.05 24.51
N PHE A 95 -6.65 -5.40 23.31
CA PHE A 95 -6.44 -4.49 22.17
C PHE A 95 -7.59 -4.54 21.16
N SER A 96 -8.83 -4.48 21.65
CA SER A 96 -10.04 -4.61 20.84
C SER A 96 -10.38 -3.37 20.00
N LYS A 97 -9.69 -2.25 20.23
CA LYS A 97 -9.83 -1.00 19.48
C LYS A 97 -8.52 -0.68 18.76
N PRO A 98 -8.56 -0.12 17.54
CA PRO A 98 -7.36 0.28 16.83
C PRO A 98 -6.61 1.36 17.62
N ARG A 99 -5.30 1.19 17.76
CA ARG A 99 -4.39 2.20 18.30
C ARG A 99 -3.24 2.38 17.34
N ILE A 100 -2.96 3.62 16.97
CA ILE A 100 -1.92 3.99 16.01
C ILE A 100 -0.84 4.75 16.77
N SER A 101 0.42 4.36 16.55
CA SER A 101 1.60 4.99 17.15
C SER A 101 1.54 5.08 18.69
N ASP A 102 0.96 4.06 19.34
CA ASP A 102 0.80 4.00 20.81
C ASP A 102 2.17 3.96 21.53
N VAL A 103 3.18 3.38 20.87
CA VAL A 103 4.56 3.31 21.35
C VAL A 103 5.50 3.66 20.21
N ILE A 104 6.49 4.51 20.52
CA ILE A 104 7.60 4.88 19.64
C ILE A 104 8.90 4.53 20.37
N GLY A 105 9.80 3.86 19.66
CA GLY A 105 11.15 3.59 20.15
C GLY A 105 12.17 3.85 19.04
N PHE A 106 13.41 4.16 19.44
CA PHE A 106 14.52 4.24 18.51
C PHE A 106 15.77 3.58 19.06
N LYS A 107 16.64 3.12 18.17
CA LYS A 107 17.93 2.50 18.49
C LYS A 107 18.93 2.78 17.37
N ALA A 108 20.20 2.95 17.73
CA ALA A 108 21.30 2.89 16.78
C ALA A 108 21.54 1.43 16.35
N PHE A 109 21.57 1.15 15.05
CA PHE A 109 21.75 -0.22 14.54
C PHE A 109 22.69 -0.25 13.33
N GLY A 110 23.64 -1.18 13.34
CA GLY A 110 24.63 -1.36 12.28
C GLY A 110 25.99 -1.84 12.81
N PRO A 111 26.94 -2.16 11.91
CA PRO A 111 28.26 -2.68 12.27
C PRO A 111 29.15 -1.69 13.03
N ASP A 112 28.94 -0.37 12.91
CA ASP A 112 29.73 0.63 13.62
C ASP A 112 28.87 1.85 13.97
N CYS A 113 28.43 1.90 15.22
CA CYS A 113 27.61 2.97 15.80
C CYS A 113 28.29 3.62 17.01
N SER A 114 29.63 3.59 17.07
CA SER A 114 30.41 4.05 18.23
C SER A 114 30.21 5.55 18.55
N ASP A 115 30.08 6.41 17.53
CA ASP A 115 29.73 7.85 17.67
C ASP A 115 28.31 8.14 17.15
N PHE A 116 27.30 7.50 17.75
CA PHE A 116 25.92 7.69 17.34
C PHE A 116 25.39 9.10 17.67
N LYS A 117 24.74 9.73 16.70
CA LYS A 117 24.01 10.99 16.86
C LYS A 117 22.56 10.79 16.44
N ILE A 118 21.62 11.48 17.09
CA ILE A 118 20.23 11.53 16.63
C ILE A 118 20.23 12.15 15.23
N GLY A 119 19.59 11.48 14.27
CA GLY A 119 19.63 11.78 12.84
C GLY A 119 20.81 11.13 12.10
N ALA A 120 21.61 10.24 12.73
CA ALA A 120 22.71 9.58 12.05
C ALA A 120 22.20 8.51 11.06
N HIS A 121 22.54 8.71 9.80
CA HIS A 121 22.28 7.79 8.69
C HIS A 121 23.56 7.62 7.87
N SER A 122 24.24 6.50 8.08
CA SER A 122 25.40 6.07 7.30
C SER A 122 25.24 4.63 6.83
N LEU A 123 26.04 4.22 5.86
CA LEU A 123 26.08 2.83 5.42
C LEU A 123 26.57 1.86 6.51
N LYS A 124 26.96 2.34 7.71
CA LYS A 124 27.41 1.51 8.84
C LYS A 124 26.61 1.73 10.13
N CYS A 125 25.80 2.77 10.22
CA CYS A 125 24.93 3.02 11.37
C CYS A 125 23.66 3.75 10.94
N THR A 126 22.52 3.27 11.43
CA THR A 126 21.21 3.88 11.19
C THR A 126 20.52 4.16 12.51
N GLN A 127 19.92 5.33 12.66
CA GLN A 127 18.84 5.52 13.63
C GLN A 127 17.61 4.77 13.15
N VAL A 128 17.38 3.59 13.70
CA VAL A 128 16.15 2.83 13.45
C VAL A 128 15.08 3.37 14.37
N ILE A 129 13.95 3.79 13.79
CA ILE A 129 12.74 4.15 14.52
C ILE A 129 11.71 3.06 14.29
N VAL A 130 11.05 2.64 15.36
CA VAL A 130 9.95 1.67 15.32
C VAL A 130 8.76 2.29 16.02
N GLU A 131 7.63 2.28 15.33
CA GLU A 131 6.33 2.61 15.90
C GLU A 131 5.41 1.40 15.85
N THR A 132 4.41 1.40 16.72
CA THR A 132 3.51 0.27 16.86
C THR A 132 2.07 0.65 16.59
N MET A 133 1.36 -0.20 15.86
CA MET A 133 -0.09 -0.13 15.67
C MET A 133 -0.72 -1.47 16.04
N TYR A 134 -1.82 -1.44 16.80
CA TYR A 134 -2.49 -2.63 17.31
C TYR A 134 -3.98 -2.60 17.02
N GLY A 135 -4.56 -3.78 16.87
CA GLY A 135 -6.01 -3.98 16.84
C GLY A 135 -6.55 -4.26 15.44
N PRO A 136 -7.89 -4.28 15.30
CA PRO A 136 -8.54 -4.51 14.01
C PRO A 136 -8.08 -3.47 12.98
N HIS A 137 -7.96 -3.90 11.73
CA HIS A 137 -7.56 -3.06 10.59
C HIS A 137 -6.11 -2.58 10.57
N ALA A 138 -5.29 -2.92 11.57
CA ALA A 138 -3.88 -2.52 11.62
C ALA A 138 -3.07 -3.03 10.41
N MET A 139 -3.41 -4.20 9.87
CA MET A 139 -2.74 -4.78 8.70
C MET A 139 -3.58 -4.73 7.42
N ASP A 140 -4.74 -4.07 7.41
CA ASP A 140 -5.63 -4.09 6.24
C ASP A 140 -4.96 -3.52 4.99
N GLY A 141 -4.18 -2.44 5.14
CA GLY A 141 -3.39 -1.87 4.05
C GLY A 141 -2.46 -2.91 3.42
N PRO A 142 -1.45 -3.43 4.15
CA PRO A 142 -0.57 -4.47 3.62
C PRO A 142 -1.30 -5.74 3.14
N ILE A 143 -2.34 -6.19 3.84
CA ILE A 143 -3.09 -7.40 3.47
C ILE A 143 -3.82 -7.18 2.14
N TYR A 144 -4.55 -6.08 1.97
CA TYR A 144 -5.39 -5.84 0.79
C TYR A 144 -4.62 -5.24 -0.39
N ALA A 145 -3.75 -4.25 -0.13
CA ALA A 145 -2.99 -3.59 -1.18
C ALA A 145 -1.89 -4.50 -1.72
N ALA A 146 -1.13 -5.18 -0.85
CA ALA A 146 -0.06 -6.07 -1.30
C ALA A 146 -0.52 -7.51 -1.57
N ARG A 147 -1.78 -7.85 -1.24
CA ARG A 147 -2.34 -9.21 -1.34
C ARG A 147 -1.38 -10.23 -0.71
N ALA A 148 -0.85 -9.89 0.47
CA ALA A 148 0.34 -10.53 1.08
C ALA A 148 0.18 -12.03 1.36
N LEU A 149 -1.06 -12.53 1.47
CA LEU A 149 -1.39 -13.94 1.69
C LEU A 149 -1.60 -14.75 0.39
N VAL A 150 -1.53 -14.09 -0.76
CA VAL A 150 -1.72 -14.71 -2.08
C VAL A 150 -0.36 -14.88 -2.77
N PRO A 151 -0.08 -16.05 -3.39
CA PRO A 151 1.11 -16.25 -4.19
C PRO A 151 1.27 -15.16 -5.28
N PRO A 152 2.48 -14.61 -5.51
CA PRO A 152 2.68 -13.48 -6.42
C PRO A 152 2.05 -13.65 -7.81
N HIS A 153 2.13 -14.84 -8.40
CA HIS A 153 1.58 -15.14 -9.73
C HIS A 153 0.04 -15.11 -9.79
N LEU A 154 -0.65 -15.28 -8.66
CA LEU A 154 -2.12 -15.21 -8.59
C LEU A 154 -2.64 -13.83 -8.18
N ARG A 155 -1.77 -12.96 -7.65
CA ARG A 155 -2.17 -11.69 -7.04
C ARG A 155 -2.99 -10.82 -7.98
N ASN A 156 -2.74 -10.80 -9.28
CA ASN A 156 -3.42 -9.91 -10.23
C ASN A 156 -4.56 -10.56 -11.01
N THR A 157 -5.03 -11.74 -10.58
CA THR A 157 -6.15 -12.42 -11.23
C THR A 157 -7.50 -11.78 -10.84
N ARG A 158 -8.48 -11.80 -11.75
CA ARG A 158 -9.85 -11.31 -11.49
C ARG A 158 -10.53 -12.04 -10.33
N LEU A 159 -10.23 -13.33 -10.17
CA LEU A 159 -10.76 -14.15 -9.07
C LEU A 159 -10.28 -13.62 -7.72
N VAL A 160 -8.96 -13.41 -7.57
CA VAL A 160 -8.39 -12.87 -6.33
C VAL A 160 -8.90 -11.47 -6.06
N GLU A 161 -9.03 -10.63 -7.09
CA GLU A 161 -9.61 -9.29 -6.93
C GLU A 161 -11.05 -9.36 -6.37
N ALA A 162 -11.92 -10.20 -6.94
CA ALA A 162 -13.29 -10.38 -6.47
C ALA A 162 -13.34 -10.90 -5.02
N ILE A 163 -12.49 -11.87 -4.67
CA ILE A 163 -12.39 -12.40 -3.30
C ILE A 163 -11.99 -11.30 -2.32
N PHE A 164 -10.97 -10.49 -2.65
CA PHE A 164 -10.51 -9.41 -1.78
C PHE A 164 -11.53 -8.26 -1.66
N GLN A 165 -12.28 -7.97 -2.72
CA GLN A 165 -13.40 -7.00 -2.66
C GLN A 165 -14.50 -7.47 -1.71
N VAL A 166 -14.90 -8.75 -1.79
CA VAL A 166 -15.88 -9.34 -0.87
C VAL A 166 -15.35 -9.30 0.57
N PHE A 167 -14.09 -9.71 0.78
CA PHE A 167 -13.47 -9.72 2.10
C PHE A 167 -13.41 -8.32 2.71
N SER A 168 -12.91 -7.33 1.97
CA SER A 168 -12.84 -5.92 2.40
C SER A 168 -14.22 -5.35 2.76
N ARG A 169 -15.25 -5.68 1.98
CA ARG A 169 -16.63 -5.29 2.30
C ARG A 169 -17.10 -5.93 3.60
N CYS A 170 -16.85 -7.23 3.79
CA CYS A 170 -17.24 -7.92 5.01
C CYS A 170 -16.50 -7.40 6.26
N THR A 171 -15.24 -6.97 6.14
CA THR A 171 -14.49 -6.41 7.29
C THR A 171 -15.00 -5.04 7.73
N GLN A 172 -15.61 -4.27 6.84
CA GLN A 172 -16.20 -2.96 7.15
C GLN A 172 -17.57 -3.06 7.84
N LEU A 173 -18.20 -4.24 7.83
CA LEU A 173 -19.50 -4.47 8.46
C LEU A 173 -19.38 -4.69 9.98
N SER A 174 -20.39 -4.23 10.72
CA SER A 174 -20.52 -4.53 12.14
C SER A 174 -20.69 -6.02 12.39
N LYS A 175 -20.44 -6.48 13.62
CA LYS A 175 -20.62 -7.90 13.99
C LYS A 175 -22.03 -8.41 13.71
N LYS A 176 -23.06 -7.57 13.93
CA LYS A 176 -24.46 -7.94 13.68
C LYS A 176 -24.73 -8.08 12.18
N GLU A 177 -24.28 -7.13 11.36
CA GLU A 177 -24.45 -7.16 9.91
C GLU A 177 -23.72 -8.34 9.26
N ARG A 178 -22.53 -8.69 9.74
CA ARG A 178 -21.78 -9.86 9.27
C ARG A 178 -22.53 -11.18 9.47
N LEU A 179 -23.32 -11.30 10.54
CA LEU A 179 -24.13 -12.50 10.79
C LEU A 179 -25.33 -12.61 9.83
N LEU A 180 -25.84 -11.48 9.34
CA LEU A 180 -26.97 -11.44 8.42
C LEU A 180 -26.57 -11.70 6.96
N GLN A 181 -25.30 -11.55 6.62
CA GLN A 181 -24.77 -11.76 5.28
C GLN A 181 -24.14 -13.16 5.16
N PRO A 182 -24.72 -14.11 4.40
CA PRO A 182 -24.25 -15.50 4.37
C PRO A 182 -22.78 -15.65 4.02
N VAL A 183 -22.30 -14.89 3.03
CA VAL A 183 -20.90 -14.93 2.59
C VAL A 183 -19.97 -14.42 3.69
N CYS A 184 -20.33 -13.32 4.37
CA CYS A 184 -19.52 -12.78 5.47
C CYS A 184 -19.55 -13.69 6.71
N PHE A 185 -20.65 -14.39 6.95
CA PHE A 185 -20.74 -15.40 8.00
C PHE A 185 -19.78 -16.57 7.74
N LEU A 186 -19.69 -17.04 6.50
CA LEU A 186 -18.73 -18.08 6.12
C LEU A 186 -17.28 -17.60 6.32
N LEU A 187 -17.01 -16.34 5.98
CA LEU A 187 -15.68 -15.72 6.14
C LEU A 187 -15.38 -15.26 7.58
N ARG A 188 -16.32 -15.39 8.53
CA ARG A 188 -16.19 -14.80 9.88
C ARG A 188 -14.90 -15.20 10.59
N ARG A 189 -14.50 -16.47 10.48
CA ARG A 189 -13.27 -16.98 11.12
C ARG A 189 -12.04 -16.32 10.53
N ALA A 190 -11.98 -16.19 9.20
CA ALA A 190 -10.87 -15.53 8.53
C ALA A 190 -10.79 -14.05 8.89
N ILE A 191 -11.93 -13.35 8.95
CA ILE A 191 -12.02 -11.94 9.32
C ILE A 191 -11.59 -11.71 10.78
N ASP A 192 -12.11 -12.51 11.71
CA ASP A 192 -11.77 -12.40 13.13
C ASP A 192 -10.28 -12.67 13.35
N CYS A 193 -9.71 -13.57 12.55
CA CYS A 193 -8.28 -13.88 12.52
C CYS A 193 -7.44 -12.70 11.99
N ALA A 194 -7.81 -12.13 10.83
CA ALA A 194 -7.14 -10.95 10.26
C ALA A 194 -7.25 -9.71 11.16
N SER A 195 -8.26 -9.66 12.03
CA SER A 195 -8.46 -8.59 13.02
C SER A 195 -7.56 -8.72 14.25
N ARG A 196 -6.79 -9.81 14.41
CA ARG A 196 -5.85 -10.04 15.52
C ARG A 196 -4.44 -9.57 15.19
N THR A 197 -4.30 -8.37 14.64
CA THR A 197 -2.99 -7.94 14.14
C THR A 197 -2.35 -6.87 15.03
N ALA A 198 -1.03 -6.95 15.11
CA ALA A 198 -0.16 -5.91 15.61
C ALA A 198 0.93 -5.69 14.57
N VAL A 199 1.37 -4.44 14.43
CA VAL A 199 2.31 -4.04 13.39
C VAL A 199 3.39 -3.22 14.05
N GLN A 200 4.62 -3.59 13.78
CA GLN A 200 5.77 -2.74 14.00
C GLN A 200 6.16 -2.16 12.67
N PHE A 201 6.08 -0.84 12.52
CA PHE A 201 6.52 -0.19 11.29
C PHE A 201 7.76 0.64 11.56
N SER A 202 8.73 0.47 10.67
CA SER A 202 9.91 1.31 10.61
C SER A 202 9.81 2.23 9.41
N PHE A 203 10.40 3.40 9.52
CA PHE A 203 10.45 4.37 8.45
C PHE A 203 11.83 5.01 8.39
N ILE A 204 12.15 5.50 7.21
CA ILE A 204 13.37 6.27 6.96
C ILE A 204 13.03 7.73 7.25
N SER A 205 13.71 8.35 8.22
CA SER A 205 13.39 9.73 8.64
C SER A 205 13.71 10.76 7.58
N GLU A 206 14.89 10.63 6.98
CA GLU A 206 15.42 11.54 5.97
C GLU A 206 15.84 10.74 4.75
N PRO A 207 14.87 10.29 3.92
CA PRO A 207 15.18 9.54 2.71
C PRO A 207 16.05 10.40 1.79
N LYS A 208 17.04 9.78 1.15
CA LYS A 208 17.90 10.41 0.13
C LYS A 208 17.35 10.24 -1.28
N SER A 209 16.59 9.18 -1.52
CA SER A 209 15.94 8.92 -2.80
C SER A 209 14.99 10.06 -3.17
N ARG A 210 14.97 10.44 -4.44
CA ARG A 210 14.13 11.53 -4.94
C ARG A 210 13.34 11.10 -6.16
N GLY A 211 12.05 11.38 -6.09
CA GLY A 211 11.08 11.08 -7.11
C GLY A 211 10.66 12.28 -7.96
N SER A 212 9.62 12.06 -8.77
CA SER A 212 8.96 13.11 -9.54
C SER A 212 7.44 12.93 -9.58
N VAL A 213 6.75 14.03 -9.87
CA VAL A 213 5.32 14.11 -10.16
C VAL A 213 5.16 14.71 -11.55
N SER A 214 4.45 14.01 -12.43
CA SER A 214 4.13 14.49 -13.76
C SER A 214 2.65 14.29 -14.08
N LEU A 215 2.19 14.98 -15.12
CA LEU A 215 0.82 14.91 -15.61
C LEU A 215 0.85 14.45 -17.07
N GLU A 216 0.01 13.47 -17.39
CA GLU A 216 -0.23 13.04 -18.76
C GLU A 216 -1.41 13.76 -19.38
N ARG A 217 -1.47 13.76 -20.72
CA ARG A 217 -2.50 14.50 -21.48
C ARG A 217 -3.93 14.00 -21.22
N ASP A 218 -4.09 12.73 -20.83
CA ASP A 218 -5.38 12.15 -20.45
C ASP A 218 -5.82 12.51 -19.02
N GLY A 219 -5.02 13.31 -18.31
CA GLY A 219 -5.27 13.72 -16.92
C GLY A 219 -4.69 12.76 -15.89
N THR A 220 -4.03 11.68 -16.30
CA THR A 220 -3.37 10.74 -15.39
C THR A 220 -2.21 11.43 -14.68
N VAL A 221 -2.26 11.42 -13.35
CA VAL A 221 -1.15 11.90 -12.51
C VAL A 221 -0.19 10.74 -12.31
N LYS A 222 1.06 10.92 -12.72
CA LYS A 222 2.14 9.96 -12.47
C LYS A 222 2.98 10.45 -11.30
N VAL A 223 3.11 9.59 -10.28
CA VAL A 223 3.97 9.84 -9.13
C VAL A 223 4.99 8.72 -9.09
N GLU A 224 6.23 9.07 -9.38
CA GLU A 224 7.37 8.16 -9.33
C GLU A 224 8.16 8.48 -8.07
N ALA A 225 7.92 7.76 -6.98
CA ALA A 225 8.56 8.07 -5.69
C ALA A 225 10.04 7.67 -5.63
N ASN A 226 10.47 6.74 -6.48
CA ASN A 226 11.82 6.16 -6.49
C ASN A 226 12.26 5.65 -5.11
N TYR A 227 11.37 4.98 -4.39
CA TYR A 227 11.69 4.45 -3.07
C TYR A 227 12.88 3.50 -3.12
N LEU A 228 13.80 3.67 -2.16
CA LEU A 228 14.97 2.81 -1.96
C LEU A 228 15.98 2.82 -3.12
N ASP A 229 15.94 3.85 -3.97
CA ASP A 229 16.89 4.04 -5.07
C ASP A 229 18.29 4.40 -4.54
N ASP A 230 18.36 5.25 -3.50
CA ASP A 230 19.62 5.51 -2.80
C ASP A 230 20.02 4.32 -1.91
N PRO A 231 21.28 3.84 -1.99
CA PRO A 231 21.75 2.72 -1.17
C PRO A 231 21.57 2.94 0.33
N GLN A 232 21.70 4.18 0.82
CA GLN A 232 21.47 4.50 2.24
C GLN A 232 20.06 4.14 2.66
N ASP A 233 19.06 4.51 1.85
CA ASP A 233 17.65 4.27 2.15
C ASP A 233 17.36 2.76 2.18
N PHE A 234 17.95 2.02 1.24
CA PHE A 234 17.86 0.56 1.21
C PHE A 234 18.43 -0.07 2.49
N PHE A 235 19.64 0.31 2.90
CA PHE A 235 20.25 -0.24 4.12
C PHE A 235 19.49 0.17 5.38
N ASP A 236 18.98 1.39 5.44
CA ASP A 236 18.16 1.86 6.56
C ASP A 236 16.87 1.03 6.68
N ALA A 237 16.19 0.77 5.56
CA ALA A 237 15.01 -0.10 5.52
C ALA A 237 15.34 -1.52 5.97
N VAL A 238 16.43 -2.12 5.48
CA VAL A 238 16.86 -3.47 5.88
C VAL A 238 17.11 -3.54 7.38
N ARG A 239 17.81 -2.56 7.95
CA ARG A 239 18.09 -2.50 9.40
C ARG A 239 16.84 -2.28 10.23
N GLY A 240 15.91 -1.47 9.73
CA GLY A 240 14.59 -1.29 10.32
C GLY A 240 13.83 -2.61 10.43
N VAL A 241 13.80 -3.39 9.35
CA VAL A 241 13.19 -4.72 9.31
C VAL A 241 13.91 -5.71 10.23
N GLN A 242 15.24 -5.77 10.18
CA GLN A 242 16.05 -6.64 11.04
C GLN A 242 15.76 -6.35 12.52
N THR A 243 15.78 -5.08 12.92
CA THR A 243 15.48 -4.66 14.30
C THR A 243 14.05 -5.05 14.70
N ALA A 244 13.07 -4.87 13.82
CA ALA A 244 11.69 -5.27 14.09
C ALA A 244 11.56 -6.80 14.25
N ILE A 245 12.22 -7.59 13.39
CA ILE A 245 12.22 -9.07 13.47
C ILE A 245 12.90 -9.55 14.75
N GLU A 246 14.08 -9.02 15.09
CA GLU A 246 14.78 -9.34 16.34
C GLU A 246 13.89 -9.07 17.55
N ARG A 247 13.20 -7.93 17.55
CA ARG A 247 12.29 -7.55 18.63
C ARG A 247 11.07 -8.48 18.71
N VAL A 248 10.44 -8.83 17.59
CA VAL A 248 9.33 -9.80 17.55
C VAL A 248 9.75 -11.18 18.09
N ASN A 249 10.97 -11.61 17.78
CA ASN A 249 11.48 -12.92 18.19
C ASN A 249 12.05 -12.94 19.61
N GLY A 250 12.23 -11.77 20.25
CA GLY A 250 12.73 -11.66 21.61
C GLY A 250 11.68 -12.00 22.69
N ASP A 251 12.15 -12.16 23.93
CA ASP A 251 11.30 -12.53 25.08
C ASP A 251 10.17 -11.52 25.37
N ALA A 252 10.34 -10.26 24.98
CA ALA A 252 9.33 -9.22 25.18
C ALA A 252 7.99 -9.50 24.47
N PHE A 253 7.99 -10.28 23.40
CA PHE A 253 6.78 -10.66 22.64
C PHE A 253 6.26 -12.05 23.00
N ARG A 254 6.94 -12.76 23.91
CA ARG A 254 6.58 -14.13 24.31
C ARG A 254 5.21 -14.15 24.97
N GLY A 255 4.30 -14.97 24.43
CA GLY A 255 2.92 -15.07 24.90
C GLY A 255 2.00 -13.91 24.49
N LEU A 256 2.53 -12.89 23.80
CA LEU A 256 1.73 -11.81 23.21
C LEU A 256 1.27 -12.14 21.79
N ILE A 257 2.15 -12.79 21.02
CA ILE A 257 1.89 -13.21 19.64
C ILE A 257 1.53 -14.69 19.54
N ASP A 258 0.75 -15.05 18.52
CA ASP A 258 0.50 -16.45 18.15
C ASP A 258 1.83 -17.11 17.80
N SER A 259 2.12 -18.26 18.44
CA SER A 259 3.25 -19.09 18.06
C SER A 259 3.07 -19.62 16.65
N VAL A 260 4.15 -19.66 15.87
CA VAL A 260 4.15 -20.30 14.55
C VAL A 260 3.78 -21.77 14.72
N GLY A 261 2.71 -22.21 14.05
CA GLY A 261 2.17 -23.55 14.18
C GLY A 261 0.93 -23.76 13.32
N ARG A 262 0.40 -24.99 13.28
CA ARG A 262 -0.77 -25.34 12.44
C ARG A 262 -2.05 -24.58 12.80
N THR A 263 -2.15 -24.11 14.04
CA THR A 263 -3.28 -23.32 14.55
C THR A 263 -3.04 -21.82 14.45
N ALA A 264 -1.88 -21.38 13.94
CA ALA A 264 -1.58 -19.97 13.77
C ALA A 264 -2.50 -19.37 12.71
N CYS A 265 -2.90 -18.11 12.93
CA CYS A 265 -3.81 -17.41 12.04
C CYS A 265 -3.41 -17.44 10.55
N PRO A 266 -2.15 -17.12 10.17
CA PRO A 266 -1.74 -17.12 8.76
C PRO A 266 -1.85 -18.50 8.12
N VAL A 267 -1.53 -19.55 8.88
CA VAL A 267 -1.54 -20.93 8.40
C VAL A 267 -2.97 -21.37 8.13
N MET A 268 -3.91 -21.05 9.02
CA MET A 268 -5.34 -21.30 8.80
C MET A 268 -5.89 -20.54 7.58
N LEU A 269 -5.50 -19.28 7.41
CA LEU A 269 -5.94 -18.46 6.28
C LEU A 269 -5.41 -19.01 4.95
N LEU A 270 -4.13 -19.40 4.90
CA LEU A 270 -3.50 -19.97 3.73
C LEU A 270 -4.08 -21.35 3.38
N ASP A 271 -4.23 -22.23 4.38
CA ASP A 271 -4.83 -23.56 4.19
C ASP A 271 -6.27 -23.44 3.65
N GLY A 272 -7.09 -22.56 4.23
CA GLY A 272 -8.45 -22.29 3.73
C GLY A 272 -8.45 -21.77 2.28
N PHE A 273 -7.56 -20.84 1.95
CA PHE A 273 -7.41 -20.35 0.58
C PHE A 273 -7.01 -21.47 -0.38
N LEU A 274 -5.99 -22.26 -0.04
CA LEU A 274 -5.51 -23.36 -0.88
C LEU A 274 -6.58 -24.43 -1.10
N GLN A 275 -7.40 -24.75 -0.09
CA GLN A 275 -8.52 -25.68 -0.23
C GLN A 275 -9.58 -25.16 -1.21
N ILE A 276 -9.91 -23.87 -1.14
CA ILE A 276 -10.87 -23.25 -2.08
C ILE A 276 -10.31 -23.28 -3.49
N VAL A 277 -9.07 -22.85 -3.70
CA VAL A 277 -8.42 -22.86 -5.01
C VAL A 277 -8.35 -24.27 -5.57
N THR A 278 -7.93 -25.26 -4.76
CA THR A 278 -7.82 -26.66 -5.19
C THR A 278 -9.18 -27.22 -5.60
N ARG A 279 -10.26 -26.94 -4.85
CA ARG A 279 -11.61 -27.38 -5.22
C ARG A 279 -12.10 -26.72 -6.51
N LEU A 280 -11.89 -25.42 -6.67
CA LEU A 280 -12.25 -24.71 -7.90
C LEU A 280 -11.47 -25.24 -9.11
N LEU A 281 -10.19 -25.57 -8.93
CA LEU A 281 -9.38 -26.21 -9.98
C LEU A 281 -9.89 -27.62 -10.30
N GLN A 282 -10.25 -28.42 -9.28
CA GLN A 282 -10.81 -29.76 -9.45
C GLN A 282 -12.17 -29.75 -10.15
N GLU A 283 -13.02 -28.77 -9.87
CA GLU A 283 -14.33 -28.60 -10.52
C GLU A 283 -14.21 -28.05 -11.95
N THR A 284 -13.15 -27.31 -12.28
CA THR A 284 -12.88 -26.80 -13.63
C THR A 284 -12.09 -27.78 -14.50
N SER A 285 -11.37 -28.72 -13.90
CA SER A 285 -10.85 -29.89 -14.61
C SER A 285 -11.95 -30.94 -14.77
N SER A 286 -12.60 -30.99 -15.94
CA SER A 286 -13.50 -32.11 -16.27
C SER A 286 -12.79 -33.46 -16.11
N PRO A 287 -13.50 -34.53 -15.69
CA PRO A 287 -12.99 -35.89 -15.74
C PRO A 287 -13.08 -36.38 -17.20
N SER A 288 -12.18 -35.91 -18.05
CA SER A 288 -12.06 -36.41 -19.42
C SER A 288 -10.61 -36.39 -19.88
N LEU A 289 -9.79 -37.16 -19.17
CA LEU A 289 -8.58 -37.74 -19.74
C LEU A 289 -8.59 -39.23 -19.40
N THR A 290 -9.42 -39.98 -20.12
CA THR A 290 -9.17 -41.40 -20.29
C THR A 290 -7.87 -41.56 -21.10
N PRO A 291 -7.01 -42.55 -20.81
CA PRO A 291 -5.73 -42.77 -21.52
C PRO A 291 -5.85 -43.20 -22.99
N ALA A 292 -6.97 -42.98 -23.67
CA ALA A 292 -7.27 -43.57 -24.98
C ALA A 292 -6.91 -42.68 -26.20
N HIS A 293 -6.26 -41.52 -26.01
CA HIS A 293 -5.90 -40.60 -27.10
C HIS A 293 -4.41 -40.24 -27.16
N LEU A 294 -3.54 -41.11 -26.64
CA LEU A 294 -2.08 -41.01 -26.83
C LEU A 294 -1.50 -42.13 -27.71
N GLU A 295 -2.36 -42.85 -28.45
CA GLU A 295 -1.95 -43.71 -29.56
C GLU A 295 -2.88 -43.50 -30.75
N GLN A 296 -2.60 -42.45 -31.54
CA GLN A 296 -2.75 -42.40 -33.00
C GLN A 296 -2.06 -41.15 -33.55
#